data_AF-A0A1G4WXV3-F1
#
_entry.id   AF-A0A1G4WXV3-F1
#
_cell.length_a   1.000
_cell.length_b   1.000
_cell.length_c   1.000
_cell.angle_alpha   90.00
_cell.angle_beta   90.00
_cell.angle_gamma   90.00
#
_symmetry.space_group_name_H-M   'P 1'
#
loop_
_entity.id
_entity.type
_entity.pdbx_description
1 polymer ?
#
loop_
_entity_poly.entity_id
_entity_poly.type
_entity_poly.pdbx_seq_one_letter_code
_entity_poly.pdbx_strand_id
1 'polypeptide(L)'
;MGVSPFIFNIDDFDQKRSLDEMRSGCSNGAMTITQSRQSSSALSGWRLTWILIVAVAVFSTVAATTVGGASGANLGIRITARASAVLFLLAFTASSLYQLWPTDTTRWIRRNRRYLGVAFAGSHVVHAFFIIATIVLNTPRFDAGVERTPHGVYVIDFIAYAFVIAMTVTSFDRIAKRMQYPVWHRLHLTGSYVIWFAFFIAYWRRGVTYTEFYGPFLIIVLAALVVRFIAKAKRYSNRGRGGTS
;
A
#
# COMPACT_ATOMS: atom_id res chain seq x y z
N MET A 1 -21.99 21.87 -12.41
CA MET A 1 -21.50 21.39 -11.10
C MET A 1 -22.33 20.17 -10.73
N GLY A 2 -21.72 18.98 -10.72
CA GLY A 2 -22.44 17.72 -10.53
C GLY A 2 -21.43 16.59 -10.66
N VAL A 3 -20.86 16.18 -9.53
CA VAL A 3 -19.91 15.07 -9.48
C VAL A 3 -20.71 13.84 -9.08
N SER A 4 -21.16 13.04 -10.05
CA SER A 4 -21.64 11.69 -9.77
C SER A 4 -20.44 10.83 -9.36
N PRO A 5 -20.40 10.27 -8.13
CA PRO A 5 -19.42 9.29 -7.75
C PRO A 5 -19.93 7.91 -8.17
N PHE A 6 -19.04 7.16 -8.81
CA PHE A 6 -19.25 5.79 -9.23
C PHE A 6 -19.67 4.92 -8.03
N ILE A 7 -20.84 4.33 -8.21
CA ILE A 7 -21.70 3.56 -7.33
C ILE A 7 -20.98 2.35 -6.69
N PHE A 8 -21.11 2.23 -5.36
CA PHE A 8 -21.29 0.95 -4.70
C PHE A 8 -22.64 1.08 -3.98
N ASN A 9 -23.72 0.67 -4.67
CA ASN A 9 -25.08 0.87 -4.19
C ASN A 9 -25.35 -0.14 -3.09
N ILE A 10 -25.88 0.33 -1.96
CA ILE A 10 -26.33 -0.55 -0.88
C ILE A 10 -27.69 -1.19 -1.23
N ASP A 11 -28.40 -0.66 -2.23
CA ASP A 11 -29.66 -1.20 -2.75
C ASP A 11 -29.48 -2.49 -3.57
N ASP A 12 -28.26 -2.77 -4.07
CA ASP A 12 -27.96 -3.98 -4.86
C ASP A 12 -28.07 -5.27 -4.02
N PHE A 13 -28.00 -5.16 -2.70
CA PHE A 13 -28.06 -6.32 -1.79
C PHE A 13 -29.50 -6.81 -1.56
N ASP A 14 -30.46 -5.89 -1.52
CA ASP A 14 -31.88 -6.22 -1.28
C ASP A 14 -32.56 -6.64 -2.59
N GLN A 15 -32.15 -6.03 -3.72
CA GLN A 15 -32.63 -6.43 -5.04
C GLN A 15 -32.18 -7.84 -5.42
N LYS A 16 -30.92 -8.22 -5.10
CA LYS A 16 -30.41 -9.59 -5.33
C LYS A 16 -31.22 -10.65 -4.57
N ARG A 17 -31.64 -10.35 -3.33
CA ARG A 17 -32.40 -11.27 -2.49
C ARG A 17 -33.80 -11.55 -3.07
N SER A 18 -34.47 -10.51 -3.58
CA SER A 18 -35.79 -10.65 -4.22
C SER A 18 -35.73 -11.39 -5.57
N LEU A 19 -34.64 -11.20 -6.34
CA LEU A 19 -34.45 -11.88 -7.63
C LEU A 19 -34.09 -13.35 -7.47
N ASP A 20 -33.35 -13.72 -6.42
CA ASP A 20 -33.01 -15.10 -6.11
C ASP A 20 -34.24 -15.89 -5.61
N GLU A 21 -35.18 -15.25 -4.90
CA GLU A 21 -36.48 -15.85 -4.54
C GLU A 21 -37.38 -16.05 -5.77
N MET A 22 -37.41 -15.11 -6.72
CA MET A 22 -38.17 -15.26 -7.97
C MET A 22 -37.57 -16.30 -8.93
N ARG A 23 -36.24 -16.50 -8.93
CA ARG A 23 -35.57 -17.48 -9.80
C ARG A 23 -35.73 -18.93 -9.34
N SER A 24 -36.19 -19.15 -8.11
CA SER A 24 -36.42 -20.50 -7.56
C SER A 24 -37.68 -21.18 -8.11
N GLY A 25 -38.54 -20.45 -8.83
CA GLY A 25 -39.83 -20.94 -9.34
C GLY A 25 -39.88 -21.40 -10.80
N CYS A 26 -38.82 -21.21 -11.60
CA CYS A 26 -38.86 -21.54 -13.03
C CYS A 26 -37.68 -22.40 -13.51
N SER A 27 -38.00 -23.66 -13.73
CA SER A 27 -37.50 -24.50 -14.84
C SER A 27 -36.04 -24.95 -14.87
N ASN A 28 -35.91 -26.27 -14.75
CA ASN A 28 -34.91 -27.12 -15.38
C ASN A 28 -34.60 -26.71 -16.83
N GLY A 29 -33.33 -26.83 -17.24
CA GLY A 29 -32.95 -26.85 -18.66
C GLY A 29 -31.66 -26.08 -18.99
N ALA A 30 -30.58 -26.84 -19.21
CA ALA A 30 -29.39 -26.49 -19.98
C ALA A 30 -28.71 -25.13 -19.71
N MET A 31 -27.60 -25.16 -18.95
CA MET A 31 -26.58 -24.12 -19.10
C MET A 31 -25.20 -24.66 -18.79
N THR A 32 -24.39 -24.74 -19.84
CA THR A 32 -22.95 -24.97 -19.84
C THR A 32 -22.29 -24.34 -18.62
N ILE A 33 -21.83 -25.20 -17.71
CA ILE A 33 -21.03 -24.79 -16.56
C ILE A 33 -19.65 -24.40 -17.10
N THR A 34 -19.53 -23.17 -17.61
CA THR A 34 -18.24 -22.49 -17.61
C THR A 34 -17.98 -22.11 -16.16
N GLN A 35 -17.61 -23.11 -15.37
CA GLN A 35 -16.98 -22.91 -14.07
C GLN A 35 -15.71 -22.12 -14.37
N SER A 36 -15.80 -20.79 -14.37
CA SER A 36 -14.64 -20.00 -14.02
C SER A 36 -14.25 -20.53 -12.65
N ARG A 37 -13.18 -21.32 -12.58
CA ARG A 37 -12.46 -21.55 -11.34
C ARG A 37 -12.18 -20.16 -10.79
N GLN A 38 -13.07 -19.65 -9.95
CA GLN A 38 -12.72 -18.66 -8.95
C GLN A 38 -11.72 -19.41 -8.09
N SER A 39 -10.45 -19.31 -8.47
CA SER A 39 -9.35 -19.74 -7.64
C SER A 39 -9.56 -19.01 -6.32
N SER A 40 -10.02 -19.77 -5.33
CA SER A 40 -10.17 -19.35 -3.95
C SER A 40 -8.85 -18.73 -3.54
N SER A 41 -8.73 -17.40 -3.61
CA SER A 41 -7.51 -16.73 -3.14
C SER A 41 -7.58 -16.75 -1.62
N ALA A 42 -7.13 -17.85 -1.02
CA ALA A 42 -6.99 -18.04 0.43
C ALA A 42 -6.21 -16.87 1.08
N LEU A 43 -5.46 -16.12 0.28
CA LEU A 43 -4.75 -14.89 0.62
C LEU A 43 -5.57 -13.65 0.24
N SER A 44 -6.59 -13.31 1.01
CA SER A 44 -7.31 -12.03 0.88
C SER A 44 -7.73 -11.51 2.25
N GLY A 45 -7.99 -10.20 2.32
CA GLY A 45 -8.50 -9.63 3.56
C GLY A 45 -7.47 -9.48 4.67
N TRP A 46 -7.94 -9.57 5.90
CA TRP A 46 -7.12 -9.43 7.11
C TRP A 46 -6.10 -10.56 7.30
N ARG A 47 -6.38 -11.75 6.76
CA ARG A 47 -5.43 -12.88 6.78
C ARG A 47 -4.16 -12.54 6.01
N LEU A 48 -4.29 -11.93 4.84
CA LEU A 48 -3.15 -11.47 4.04
C LEU A 48 -2.32 -10.44 4.81
N THR A 49 -2.96 -9.47 5.46
CA THR A 49 -2.27 -8.45 6.26
C THR A 49 -1.42 -9.07 7.36
N TRP A 50 -1.97 -9.99 8.15
CA TRP A 50 -1.22 -10.65 9.22
C TRP A 50 -0.08 -11.51 8.68
N ILE A 51 -0.32 -12.28 7.62
CA ILE A 51 0.72 -13.09 6.98
C ILE A 51 1.89 -12.21 6.53
N LEU A 52 1.61 -11.08 5.87
CA LEU A 52 2.65 -10.17 5.40
C LEU A 52 3.42 -9.52 6.56
N ILE A 53 2.73 -9.06 7.61
CA ILE A 53 3.37 -8.45 8.79
C ILE A 53 4.27 -9.48 9.49
N VAL A 54 3.75 -10.68 9.75
CA VAL A 54 4.51 -11.75 10.42
C VAL A 54 5.68 -12.21 9.55
N ALA A 55 5.47 -12.39 8.24
CA ALA A 55 6.54 -12.79 7.32
C ALA A 55 7.68 -11.77 7.31
N VAL A 56 7.36 -10.47 7.22
CA VAL A 56 8.37 -9.41 7.26
C VAL A 56 9.06 -9.36 8.63
N ALA A 57 8.30 -9.44 9.73
CA ALA A 57 8.84 -9.41 11.08
C ALA A 57 9.79 -10.58 11.34
N VAL A 58 9.35 -11.81 11.09
CA VAL A 58 10.16 -13.02 11.30
C VAL A 58 11.39 -13.01 10.41
N PHE A 59 11.24 -12.76 9.11
CA PHE A 59 12.37 -12.79 8.19
C PHE A 59 13.42 -11.74 8.54
N SER A 60 13.00 -10.50 8.85
CA SER A 60 13.93 -9.43 9.22
C SER A 60 14.58 -9.66 10.58
N THR A 61 13.85 -10.16 11.58
CA THR A 61 14.41 -10.47 12.91
C THR A 61 15.38 -11.64 12.85
N VAL A 62 15.05 -12.73 12.16
CA VAL A 62 15.97 -13.86 11.98
C VAL A 62 17.26 -13.38 11.33
N ALA A 63 17.17 -12.67 10.20
CA ALA A 63 18.34 -12.11 9.51
C ALA A 63 19.14 -11.13 10.38
N ALA A 64 18.47 -10.32 11.21
CA ALA A 64 19.16 -9.43 12.13
C ALA A 64 19.89 -10.19 13.24
N THR A 65 19.28 -11.22 13.81
CA THR A 65 19.86 -12.03 14.89
C THR A 65 21.01 -12.92 14.42
N THR A 66 21.00 -13.40 13.17
CA THR A 66 22.11 -14.19 12.61
C THR A 66 23.37 -13.37 12.42
N VAL A 67 23.24 -12.08 12.10
CA VAL A 67 24.39 -11.15 11.99
C VAL A 67 24.78 -10.59 13.34
N GLY A 68 23.81 -10.29 14.21
CA GLY A 68 24.04 -9.79 15.56
C GLY A 68 24.43 -8.31 15.63
N GLY A 69 24.23 -7.75 16.83
CA GLY A 69 24.62 -6.38 17.17
C GLY A 69 24.07 -5.29 16.24
N ALA A 70 24.81 -4.18 16.18
CA ALA A 70 24.51 -3.04 15.33
C ALA A 70 24.38 -3.37 13.84
N SER A 71 25.21 -4.29 13.33
CA SER A 71 25.20 -4.68 11.92
C SER A 71 23.92 -5.44 11.55
N GLY A 72 23.49 -6.34 12.44
CA GLY A 72 22.22 -7.06 12.33
C GLY A 72 21.01 -6.14 12.35
N ALA A 73 20.98 -5.17 13.26
CA ALA A 73 19.91 -4.17 13.30
C ALA A 73 19.82 -3.36 11.99
N ASN A 74 20.97 -2.93 11.44
CA ASN A 74 21.02 -2.26 10.13
C ASN A 74 20.56 -3.16 8.97
N LEU A 75 20.82 -4.48 9.03
CA LEU A 75 20.28 -5.42 8.07
C LEU A 75 18.74 -5.50 8.16
N GLY A 76 18.21 -5.57 9.39
CA GLY A 76 16.77 -5.49 9.64
C GLY A 76 16.13 -4.22 9.07
N ILE A 77 16.76 -3.05 9.25
CA ILE A 77 16.36 -1.77 8.64
C ILE A 77 16.26 -1.91 7.11
N ARG A 78 17.28 -2.47 6.45
CA ARG A 78 17.30 -2.61 4.99
C ARG A 78 16.18 -3.52 4.48
N ILE A 79 15.98 -4.67 5.13
CA ILE A 79 14.95 -5.64 4.75
C ILE A 79 13.55 -5.03 4.91
N THR A 80 13.27 -4.46 6.08
CA THR A 80 11.97 -3.85 6.40
C THR A 80 11.68 -2.62 5.55
N ALA A 81 12.68 -1.80 5.23
CA ALA A 81 12.51 -0.66 4.33
C ALA A 81 12.08 -1.09 2.92
N ARG A 82 12.76 -2.12 2.36
CA ARG A 82 12.42 -2.66 1.03
C ARG A 82 11.04 -3.31 1.01
N ALA A 83 10.75 -4.15 2.01
CA ALA A 83 9.43 -4.78 2.13
C ALA A 83 8.32 -3.73 2.24
N SER A 84 8.52 -2.71 3.07
CA SER A 84 7.58 -1.59 3.22
C SER A 84 7.37 -0.84 1.91
N ALA A 85 8.43 -0.51 1.18
CA ALA A 85 8.33 0.17 -0.10
C ALA A 85 7.52 -0.65 -1.10
N VAL A 86 7.76 -1.96 -1.22
CA VAL A 86 7.01 -2.84 -2.11
C VAL A 86 5.52 -2.85 -1.75
N LEU A 87 5.19 -3.06 -0.47
CA LEU A 87 3.80 -3.08 0.01
C LEU A 87 3.09 -1.74 -0.25
N PHE A 88 3.77 -0.63 0.04
CA PHE A 88 3.26 0.71 -0.21
C PHE A 88 3.03 0.96 -1.70
N LEU A 89 4.00 0.65 -2.56
CA LEU A 89 3.91 0.88 -4.00
C LEU A 89 2.80 0.05 -4.64
N LEU A 90 2.59 -1.20 -4.20
CA LEU A 90 1.45 -2.00 -4.62
C LEU A 90 0.12 -1.32 -4.24
N ALA A 91 -0.02 -0.84 -3.01
CA ALA A 91 -1.23 -0.13 -2.57
C ALA A 91 -1.43 1.24 -3.26
N PHE A 92 -0.33 1.95 -3.55
CA PHE A 92 -0.31 3.24 -4.20
C PHE A 92 -0.70 3.16 -5.68
N THR A 93 -0.21 2.13 -6.38
CA THR A 93 -0.44 1.92 -7.82
C THR A 93 -1.66 1.05 -8.13
N ALA A 94 -2.25 0.39 -7.13
CA ALA A 94 -3.36 -0.56 -7.29
C ALA A 94 -4.48 -0.11 -8.25
N SER A 95 -4.95 1.14 -8.11
CA SER A 95 -6.03 1.66 -8.95
C SER A 95 -5.58 2.03 -10.37
N SER A 96 -4.31 2.40 -10.54
CA SER A 96 -3.73 2.77 -11.83
C SER A 96 -3.38 1.53 -12.65
N LEU A 97 -2.78 0.52 -12.01
CA LEU A 97 -2.50 -0.79 -12.63
C LEU A 97 -3.77 -1.43 -13.16
N TYR A 98 -4.84 -1.49 -12.37
CA TYR A 98 -6.11 -2.07 -12.80
C TYR A 98 -6.74 -1.34 -13.99
N GLN A 99 -6.51 -0.03 -14.12
CA GLN A 99 -7.07 0.74 -15.24
C GLN A 99 -6.29 0.61 -16.54
N LEU A 100 -4.98 0.45 -16.45
CA LEU A 100 -4.14 0.29 -17.62
C LEU A 100 -4.14 -1.17 -18.09
N TRP A 101 -4.13 -2.12 -17.16
CA TRP A 101 -4.10 -3.55 -17.42
C TRP A 101 -5.11 -4.29 -16.52
N PRO A 102 -6.37 -4.46 -16.95
CA PRO A 102 -7.42 -5.10 -16.16
C PRO A 102 -7.30 -6.64 -16.15
N THR A 103 -6.23 -7.17 -15.53
CA THR A 103 -5.98 -8.60 -15.33
C THR A 103 -6.48 -9.07 -13.97
N ASP A 104 -6.54 -10.38 -13.73
CA ASP A 104 -6.95 -10.94 -12.44
C ASP A 104 -6.01 -10.51 -11.30
N THR A 105 -4.71 -10.40 -11.58
CA THR A 105 -3.71 -9.92 -10.63
C THR A 105 -3.95 -8.46 -10.24
N THR A 106 -4.15 -7.56 -11.21
CA THR A 106 -4.38 -6.14 -10.87
C THR A 106 -5.74 -5.94 -10.20
N ARG A 107 -6.73 -6.77 -10.50
CA ARG A 107 -8.01 -6.83 -9.79
C ARG A 107 -7.83 -7.28 -8.34
N TRP A 108 -7.02 -8.30 -8.08
CA TRP A 108 -6.69 -8.76 -6.74
C TRP A 108 -5.92 -7.69 -5.95
N ILE A 109 -4.91 -7.04 -6.54
CA ILE A 109 -4.17 -5.94 -5.92
C ILE A 109 -5.12 -4.79 -5.56
N ARG A 110 -6.02 -4.42 -6.48
CA ARG A 110 -7.01 -3.36 -6.24
C ARG A 110 -7.98 -3.71 -5.11
N ARG A 111 -8.50 -4.94 -5.06
CA ARG A 111 -9.37 -5.41 -3.97
C ARG A 111 -8.65 -5.43 -2.62
N ASN A 112 -7.37 -5.80 -2.61
CA ASN A 112 -6.58 -5.88 -1.38
C ASN A 112 -5.79 -4.60 -1.04
N ARG A 113 -6.02 -3.49 -1.76
CA ARG A 113 -5.30 -2.22 -1.58
C ARG A 113 -5.23 -1.76 -0.12
N ARG A 114 -6.35 -1.84 0.59
CA ARG A 114 -6.46 -1.47 2.01
C ARG A 114 -5.58 -2.37 2.88
N TYR A 115 -5.66 -3.68 2.66
CA TYR A 115 -4.92 -4.70 3.41
C TYR A 115 -3.42 -4.61 3.18
N LEU A 116 -2.98 -4.30 1.96
CA LEU A 116 -1.59 -4.02 1.60
C LEU A 116 -1.07 -2.75 2.28
N GLY A 117 -1.90 -1.69 2.35
CA GLY A 117 -1.55 -0.46 3.06
C GLY A 117 -1.38 -0.65 4.57
N VAL A 118 -2.22 -1.47 5.20
CA VAL A 118 -2.08 -1.80 6.62
C VAL A 118 -0.88 -2.72 6.87
N ALA A 119 -0.61 -3.66 5.98
CA ALA A 119 0.60 -4.49 6.06
C ALA A 119 1.88 -3.64 5.95
N PHE A 120 1.88 -2.65 5.07
CA PHE A 120 2.93 -1.65 4.99
C PHE A 120 3.15 -0.93 6.34
N ALA A 121 2.08 -0.48 6.98
CA ALA A 121 2.17 0.18 8.29
C ALA A 121 2.75 -0.75 9.37
N GLY A 122 2.31 -2.01 9.42
CA GLY A 122 2.88 -3.00 10.34
C GLY A 122 4.37 -3.26 10.09
N SER A 123 4.78 -3.36 8.82
CA SER A 123 6.20 -3.45 8.44
C SER A 123 7.01 -2.20 8.86
N HIS A 124 6.41 -1.00 8.81
CA HIS A 124 7.04 0.23 9.29
C HIS A 124 7.20 0.28 10.82
N VAL A 125 6.30 -0.34 11.57
CA VAL A 125 6.48 -0.50 13.02
C VAL A 125 7.71 -1.37 13.31
N VAL A 126 7.86 -2.50 12.61
CA VAL A 126 9.06 -3.35 12.72
C VAL A 126 10.32 -2.58 12.32
N HIS A 127 10.25 -1.79 11.24
CA HIS A 127 11.34 -0.92 10.82
C HIS A 127 11.77 0.07 11.92
N ALA A 128 10.80 0.73 12.57
CA ALA A 128 11.07 1.65 13.67
C ALA A 128 11.77 0.96 14.86
N PHE A 129 11.37 -0.28 15.20
CA PHE A 129 12.06 -1.06 16.23
C PHE A 129 13.53 -1.32 15.87
N PHE A 130 13.86 -1.60 14.60
CA PHE A 130 15.27 -1.75 14.19
C PHE A 130 16.06 -0.44 14.19
N ILE A 131 15.42 0.70 13.94
CA ILE A 131 16.04 2.03 14.12
C ILE A 131 16.42 2.21 15.58
N ILE A 132 15.48 1.97 16.51
CA ILE A 132 15.72 2.06 17.95
C ILE A 132 16.83 1.10 18.36
N ALA A 133 16.79 -0.16 17.91
CA ALA A 133 17.83 -1.14 18.19
C ALA A 133 19.20 -0.67 17.69
N THR A 134 19.27 -0.10 16.48
CA THR A 134 20.53 0.47 15.95
C THR A 134 21.05 1.60 16.83
N ILE A 135 20.18 2.46 17.36
CA ILE A 135 20.57 3.56 18.26
C ILE A 135 21.12 3.02 19.58
N VAL A 136 20.40 2.08 20.22
CA VAL A 136 20.79 1.49 21.50
C VAL A 136 22.05 0.62 21.37
N LEU A 137 22.25 -0.08 20.25
CA LEU A 137 23.41 -0.94 20.04
C LEU A 137 24.65 -0.18 19.53
N ASN A 138 24.51 1.09 19.12
CA ASN A 138 25.62 1.95 18.69
C ASN A 138 25.77 3.21 19.56
N THR A 139 25.32 3.19 20.83
CA THR A 139 25.39 4.36 21.72
C THR A 139 26.78 5.04 21.72
N PRO A 140 27.92 4.31 21.77
CA PRO A 140 29.24 4.94 21.71
C PRO A 140 29.54 5.69 20.39
N ARG A 141 28.91 5.28 19.29
CA ARG A 141 29.11 5.88 17.95
C ARG A 141 28.23 7.11 17.74
N PHE A 142 27.05 7.14 18.37
CA PHE A 142 26.15 8.30 18.38
C PHE A 142 26.62 9.40 19.35
N ASP A 143 27.25 9.00 20.47
CA ASP A 143 27.87 9.93 21.43
C ASP A 143 29.11 10.63 20.85
N ALA A 144 29.81 9.99 19.90
CA ALA A 144 30.99 10.52 19.23
C ALA A 144 30.71 11.61 18.15
N GLY A 145 29.46 12.04 17.98
CA GLY A 145 29.12 13.17 17.10
C GLY A 145 29.22 12.90 15.58
N VAL A 146 29.28 11.63 15.16
CA VAL A 146 29.31 11.25 13.73
C VAL A 146 28.09 11.80 12.99
N GLU A 147 28.31 12.33 11.78
CA GLU A 147 27.34 13.01 10.91
C GLU A 147 25.90 12.54 11.11
N ARG A 148 25.12 13.39 11.78
CA ARG A 148 23.69 13.17 11.93
C ARG A 148 23.05 13.29 10.56
N THR A 149 22.13 12.38 10.25
CA THR A 149 21.23 12.56 9.11
C THR A 149 20.70 14.00 9.11
N PRO A 150 20.72 14.74 7.98
CA PRO A 150 20.32 16.14 7.97
C PRO A 150 18.95 16.33 8.60
N HIS A 151 18.80 17.34 9.48
CA HIS A 151 17.58 17.56 10.27
C HIS A 151 16.30 17.57 9.42
N GLY A 152 16.35 18.10 8.20
CA GLY A 152 15.20 18.13 7.28
C GLY A 152 14.67 16.74 6.88
N VAL A 153 15.53 15.72 6.83
CA VAL A 153 15.09 14.34 6.50
C VAL A 153 14.31 13.75 7.66
N TYR A 154 14.73 13.99 8.91
CA TYR A 154 13.97 13.55 10.08
C TYR A 154 12.58 14.18 10.11
N VAL A 155 12.46 15.49 9.82
CA VAL A 155 11.16 16.17 9.80
C VAL A 155 10.21 15.52 8.78
N ILE A 156 10.70 15.23 7.57
CA ILE A 156 9.89 14.58 6.53
C ILE A 156 9.48 13.17 6.96
N ASP A 157 10.41 12.39 7.53
CA ASP A 157 10.13 11.03 8.00
C ASP A 157 9.10 11.05 9.15
N PHE A 158 9.21 11.98 10.11
CA PHE A 158 8.24 12.15 11.19
C PHE A 158 6.84 12.51 10.66
N ILE A 159 6.76 13.43 9.70
CA ILE A 159 5.49 13.78 9.04
C ILE A 159 4.92 12.56 8.32
N ALA A 160 5.76 11.80 7.61
CA ALA A 160 5.33 10.58 6.95
C ALA A 160 4.79 9.55 7.96
N TYR A 161 5.46 9.33 9.08
CA TYR A 161 4.97 8.46 10.16
C TYR A 161 3.62 8.91 10.73
N ALA A 162 3.41 10.21 10.92
CA ALA A 162 2.12 10.74 11.35
C ALA A 162 1.00 10.40 10.35
N PHE A 163 1.28 10.55 9.04
CA PHE A 163 0.34 10.13 7.99
C PHE A 163 0.13 8.61 7.96
N VAL A 164 1.18 7.80 8.16
CA VAL A 164 1.07 6.33 8.24
C VAL A 164 0.12 5.94 9.37
N ILE A 165 0.28 6.51 10.56
CA ILE A 165 -0.58 6.24 11.72
C ILE A 165 -2.01 6.67 11.42
N ALA A 166 -2.20 7.92 10.98
CA ALA A 166 -3.52 8.46 10.68
C ALA A 166 -4.26 7.60 9.64
N MET A 167 -3.61 7.29 8.51
CA MET A 167 -4.17 6.46 7.45
C MET A 167 -4.44 5.02 7.90
N THR A 168 -3.64 4.48 8.81
CA THR A 168 -3.85 3.12 9.35
C THR A 168 -5.07 3.09 10.24
N VAL A 169 -5.20 4.07 11.14
CA VAL A 169 -6.38 4.20 12.03
C VAL A 169 -7.66 4.41 11.20
N THR A 170 -7.63 5.24 10.16
CA THR A 170 -8.77 5.44 9.26
C THR A 170 -8.98 4.31 8.26
N SER A 171 -8.12 3.29 8.27
CA SER A 171 -8.30 2.05 7.52
C SER A 171 -9.04 0.97 8.31
N PHE A 172 -9.52 1.21 9.54
CA PHE A 172 -10.42 0.28 10.24
C PHE A 172 -11.88 0.61 9.94
N ASP A 173 -12.73 -0.41 9.73
CA ASP A 173 -14.13 -0.21 9.31
C ASP A 173 -14.91 0.65 10.30
N ARG A 174 -14.66 0.49 11.60
CA ARG A 174 -15.32 1.26 12.66
C ARG A 174 -15.01 2.75 12.58
N ILE A 175 -13.77 3.11 12.22
CA ILE A 175 -13.33 4.50 12.12
C ILE A 175 -13.73 5.08 10.77
N ALA A 176 -13.53 4.32 9.69
CA ALA A 176 -13.87 4.74 8.33
C ALA A 176 -15.35 5.10 8.19
N LYS A 177 -16.25 4.32 8.81
CA LYS A 177 -17.70 4.59 8.78
C LYS A 177 -18.12 5.86 9.52
N ARG A 178 -17.31 6.35 10.47
CA ARG A 178 -17.58 7.58 11.24
C ARG A 178 -17.07 8.84 10.55
N MET A 179 -16.30 8.70 9.48
CA MET A 179 -15.66 9.82 8.79
C MET A 179 -16.41 10.15 7.49
N GLN A 180 -16.56 11.45 7.21
CA GLN A 180 -17.08 11.89 5.93
C GLN A 180 -16.15 11.47 4.78
N TYR A 181 -16.72 10.88 3.73
CA TYR A 181 -15.99 10.43 2.54
C TYR A 181 -14.99 11.46 1.96
N PRO A 182 -15.33 12.76 1.76
CA PRO A 182 -14.37 13.72 1.20
C PRO A 182 -13.17 14.00 2.10
N VAL A 183 -13.32 13.91 3.43
CA VAL A 183 -12.21 14.08 4.38
C VAL A 183 -11.33 12.84 4.34
N TRP A 184 -11.93 11.65 4.43
CA TRP A 184 -11.22 10.38 4.33
C TRP A 184 -10.44 10.26 3.02
N HIS A 185 -11.06 10.61 1.90
CA HIS A 185 -10.42 10.58 0.58
C HIS A 185 -9.23 11.54 0.50
N ARG A 186 -9.38 12.79 0.97
CA ARG A 186 -8.28 13.76 0.98
C ARG A 186 -7.12 13.31 1.87
N LEU A 187 -7.40 12.77 3.05
CA LEU A 187 -6.38 12.23 3.96
C LEU A 187 -5.57 11.13 3.28
N HIS A 188 -6.25 10.13 2.72
CA HIS A 188 -5.57 9.00 2.06
C HIS A 188 -4.86 9.42 0.77
N LEU A 189 -5.36 10.43 0.05
CA LEU A 189 -4.71 10.96 -1.13
C LEU A 189 -3.42 11.70 -0.75
N THR A 190 -3.53 12.74 0.06
CA THR A 190 -2.40 13.58 0.49
C THR A 190 -1.36 12.75 1.22
N GLY A 191 -1.77 11.93 2.19
CA GLY A 191 -0.86 11.07 2.93
C GLY A 191 -0.11 10.09 2.02
N SER A 192 -0.77 9.54 0.99
CA SER A 192 -0.08 8.68 0.02
C SER A 192 1.00 9.42 -0.78
N TYR A 193 0.81 10.71 -1.12
CA TYR A 193 1.84 11.48 -1.81
C TYR A 193 2.99 11.88 -0.88
N VAL A 194 2.69 12.23 0.38
CA VAL A 194 3.71 12.52 1.39
C VAL A 194 4.59 11.31 1.65
N ILE A 195 3.99 10.13 1.85
CA ILE A 195 4.74 8.87 2.06
C ILE A 195 5.56 8.51 0.81
N TRP A 196 5.00 8.66 -0.39
CA TRP A 196 5.74 8.44 -1.64
C TRP A 196 6.97 9.37 -1.73
N PHE A 197 6.81 10.65 -1.36
CA PHE A 197 7.90 11.61 -1.38
C PHE A 197 8.99 11.30 -0.35
N ALA A 198 8.62 10.85 0.85
CA ALA A 198 9.57 10.37 1.86
C ALA A 198 10.39 9.17 1.33
N PHE A 199 9.73 8.20 0.70
CA PHE A 199 10.44 7.09 0.04
C PHE A 199 11.35 7.56 -1.09
N PHE A 200 10.88 8.50 -1.93
CA PHE A 200 11.69 9.06 -3.01
C PHE A 200 12.98 9.69 -2.46
N ILE A 201 12.91 10.53 -1.43
CA ILE A 201 14.10 11.13 -0.79
C ILE A 201 15.01 10.04 -0.21
N ALA A 202 14.43 9.06 0.49
CA ALA A 202 15.18 7.98 1.11
C ALA A 202 15.96 7.13 0.09
N TYR A 203 15.35 6.83 -1.07
CA TYR A 203 16.00 6.09 -2.16
C TYR A 203 16.91 6.96 -3.01
N TRP A 204 16.58 8.24 -3.24
CA TRP A 204 17.41 9.18 -3.98
C TRP A 204 18.76 9.35 -3.28
N ARG A 205 18.76 9.67 -1.99
CA ARG A 205 19.99 9.88 -1.22
C ARG A 205 20.90 8.66 -1.23
N ARG A 206 20.31 7.46 -1.10
CA ARG A 206 21.07 6.20 -1.07
C ARG A 206 21.43 5.71 -2.46
N GLY A 207 20.64 6.04 -3.48
CA GLY A 207 20.89 5.72 -4.88
C GLY A 207 22.06 6.49 -5.46
N VAL A 208 22.29 7.74 -5.01
CA VAL A 208 23.47 8.52 -5.42
C VAL A 208 24.76 7.95 -4.82
N THR A 209 24.72 7.37 -3.60
CA THR A 209 25.90 6.82 -2.92
C THR A 209 26.13 5.32 -3.20
N TYR A 210 25.07 4.54 -3.37
CA TYR A 210 25.08 3.09 -3.53
C TYR A 210 24.13 2.66 -4.67
N THR A 211 24.51 3.02 -5.90
CA THR A 211 23.71 2.88 -7.12
C THR A 211 23.22 1.46 -7.37
N GLU A 212 24.07 0.45 -7.19
CA GLU A 212 23.79 -0.95 -7.53
C GLU A 212 22.61 -1.53 -6.73
N PHE A 213 22.47 -1.17 -5.45
CA PHE A 213 21.45 -1.73 -4.57
C PHE A 213 20.19 -0.86 -4.43
N TYR A 214 20.30 0.46 -4.62
CA TYR A 214 19.19 1.39 -4.41
C TYR A 214 18.65 2.00 -5.71
N GLY A 215 19.42 1.98 -6.80
CA GLY A 215 19.02 2.46 -8.13
C GLY A 215 17.75 1.77 -8.67
N PRO A 216 17.65 0.43 -8.64
CA PRO A 216 16.44 -0.26 -9.09
C PRO A 216 15.19 0.16 -8.31
N PHE A 217 15.28 0.31 -6.99
CA PHE A 217 14.15 0.75 -6.16
C PHE A 217 13.74 2.19 -6.47
N LEU A 218 14.71 3.08 -6.70
CA LEU A 218 14.44 4.47 -7.11
C LEU A 218 13.68 4.50 -8.45
N ILE A 219 14.11 3.70 -9.43
CA ILE A 219 13.42 3.59 -10.72
C ILE A 219 11.98 3.10 -10.52
N ILE A 220 11.75 2.09 -9.67
CA ILE A 220 10.40 1.57 -9.41
C ILE A 220 9.52 2.65 -8.73
N VAL A 221 10.07 3.40 -7.78
CA VAL A 221 9.34 4.51 -7.11
C VAL A 221 8.93 5.59 -8.12
N LEU A 222 9.82 5.95 -9.04
CA LEU A 222 9.53 6.90 -10.12
C LEU A 222 8.52 6.33 -11.12
N ALA A 223 8.70 5.09 -11.56
CA ALA A 223 7.79 4.41 -12.48
C ALA A 223 6.37 4.33 -11.91
N ALA A 224 6.22 4.06 -10.62
CA ALA A 224 4.93 4.06 -9.94
C ALA A 224 4.20 5.41 -10.03
N LEU A 225 4.93 6.52 -9.94
CA LEU A 225 4.37 7.85 -10.10
C LEU A 225 3.93 8.09 -11.56
N VAL A 226 4.78 7.74 -12.52
CA VAL A 226 4.50 7.87 -13.97
C VAL A 226 3.25 7.07 -14.35
N VAL A 227 3.16 5.80 -13.95
CA VAL A 227 1.99 4.94 -14.17
C VAL A 227 0.71 5.59 -13.63
N ARG A 228 0.80 6.24 -12.47
CA ARG A 228 -0.35 6.92 -11.85
C ARG A 228 -0.76 8.17 -12.62
N PHE A 229 0.18 8.95 -13.13
CA PHE A 229 -0.10 10.11 -13.99
C PHE A 229 -0.71 9.70 -15.34
N ILE A 230 -0.16 8.68 -15.99
CA ILE A 230 -0.70 8.15 -17.26
C ILE A 230 -2.15 7.67 -17.08
N ALA A 231 -2.42 6.91 -16.01
CA ALA A 231 -3.77 6.46 -15.70
C ALA A 231 -4.73 7.65 -15.44
N LYS A 232 -4.25 8.71 -14.76
CA LYS A 232 -5.04 9.93 -14.52
C LYS A 232 -5.35 10.66 -15.84
N ALA A 233 -4.36 10.83 -16.73
CA ALA A 233 -4.54 11.45 -18.03
C ALA A 233 -5.56 10.70 -18.91
N LYS A 234 -5.48 9.35 -18.94
CA LYS A 234 -6.43 8.50 -19.67
C LYS A 234 -7.87 8.68 -19.15
N ARG A 235 -8.08 8.81 -17.83
CA ARG A 235 -9.42 9.08 -17.26
C ARG A 235 -10.00 10.42 -17.72
N TYR A 236 -9.19 11.47 -17.78
CA TYR A 236 -9.67 12.79 -18.22
C TYR A 236 -10.04 12.78 -19.70
N SER A 237 -9.22 12.16 -20.55
CA SER A 237 -9.51 12.01 -21.99
C SER A 237 -10.83 11.28 -22.23
N ASN A 238 -11.07 10.16 -21.51
CA ASN A 238 -12.31 9.39 -21.66
C ASN A 238 -13.56 10.16 -21.19
N ARG A 239 -13.44 11.03 -20.18
CA ARG A 239 -14.55 11.87 -19.73
C ARG A 239 -14.88 13.00 -20.70
N GLY A 240 -13.88 13.56 -21.39
CA GLY A 240 -14.09 14.57 -22.42
C GLY A 240 -14.79 14.02 -23.67
N ARG A 241 -14.53 12.76 -24.04
CA ARG A 241 -15.20 12.10 -25.18
C ARG A 241 -16.63 11.64 -24.91
N GLY A 242 -16.99 11.36 -23.67
CA GLY A 242 -18.34 10.88 -23.30
C GLY A 242 -19.37 11.99 -23.01
N GLY A 243 -18.98 13.27 -23.10
CA GLY A 243 -19.86 14.42 -22.88
C GLY A 243 -20.34 15.10 -24.17
N THR A 244 -20.02 14.54 -25.33
CA THR A 244 -20.35 15.09 -26.66
C THR A 244 -21.17 14.10 -27.50
N SER A 245 -21.97 13.25 -26.86
CA SER A 245 -22.82 12.25 -27.50
C SER A 245 -24.27 12.42 -27.06
#